data_AF-A0A1F8PQW0-F1
#
_entry.id   AF-A0A1F8PQW0-F1
#
_cell.length_a   1.000
_cell.length_b   1.000
_cell.length_c   1.000
_cell.angle_alpha   90.00
_cell.angle_beta   90.00
_cell.angle_gamma   90.00
#
_symmetry.space_group_name_H-M   'P 1'
#
loop_
_entity.id
_entity.type
_entity.pdbx_description
1 polymer ?
#
loop_
_entity_poly.entity_id
_entity_poly.type
_entity_poly.pdbx_seq_one_letter_code
_entity_poly.pdbx_strand_id
1 'polypeptide(L)'
;MVGQSLEALIGVLLVERGQHLAVAESCTGGLISHRITNVPGSSEYYLGSITAYANEVKEGLLGVSRDTLEKHGSVSRETVLEMAHGVCQALSADCGVSVSGIAGPAGGTPDKPVGLVWIALVTGNHEEARRFIWQGDRLAIKEHSAEAALQMLADYLVGASSDLDSNQSGQSIPADAEQLLLVEVTARFDIQGRAFPQNFTWEGITYRISSSGRRWEDTKGQHILVMEAGGKVFEMIFSPASYRWYVKRPIEDRHIA
;
A
#
# COMPACT_ATOMS: atom_id res chain seq x y z
N MET A 1 2.77 -25.45 4.63
CA MET A 1 3.59 -24.47 3.89
C MET A 1 4.08 -23.46 4.90
N VAL A 2 5.40 -23.30 5.03
CA VAL A 2 6.00 -22.21 5.82
C VAL A 2 5.53 -20.90 5.18
N GLY A 3 4.99 -19.97 5.97
CA GLY A 3 4.54 -18.67 5.45
C GLY A 3 5.69 -17.98 4.73
N GLN A 4 5.56 -17.81 3.41
CA GLN A 4 6.56 -17.10 2.61
C GLN A 4 6.53 -15.62 2.98
N SER A 5 7.70 -14.99 3.10
CA SER A 5 7.77 -13.54 3.32
C SER A 5 7.29 -12.79 2.07
N LEU A 6 6.91 -11.52 2.22
CA LEU A 6 6.45 -10.69 1.09
C LEU A 6 7.49 -10.64 -0.03
N GLU A 7 8.77 -10.52 0.33
CA GLU A 7 9.87 -10.44 -0.63
C GLU A 7 10.00 -11.73 -1.44
N ALA A 8 9.85 -12.89 -0.79
CA ALA A 8 9.90 -14.18 -1.47
C ALA A 8 8.71 -14.34 -2.43
N LEU A 9 7.51 -13.94 -2.01
CA LEU A 9 6.30 -13.96 -2.84
C LEU A 9 6.45 -13.04 -4.06
N ILE A 10 6.90 -11.80 -3.86
CA ILE A 10 7.16 -10.83 -4.93
C ILE A 10 8.15 -11.41 -5.93
N GLY A 11 9.24 -12.02 -5.46
CA GLY A 11 10.23 -12.62 -6.34
C GLY A 11 9.66 -13.72 -7.22
N VAL A 12 8.89 -14.65 -6.65
CA VAL A 12 8.21 -15.70 -7.42
C VAL A 12 7.29 -15.08 -8.48
N LEU A 13 6.43 -14.16 -8.07
CA LEU A 13 5.42 -13.55 -8.94
C LEU A 13 5.99 -12.68 -10.07
N LEU A 14 7.15 -12.04 -9.85
CA LEU A 14 7.83 -11.26 -10.89
C LEU A 14 8.54 -12.18 -11.89
N VAL A 15 9.23 -13.22 -11.40
CA VAL A 15 9.90 -14.20 -12.27
C VAL A 15 8.88 -14.94 -13.14
N GLU A 16 7.76 -15.39 -12.56
CA GLU A 16 6.66 -16.03 -13.31
C GLU A 16 6.10 -15.15 -14.42
N ARG A 17 6.15 -13.82 -14.25
CA ARG A 17 5.69 -12.83 -15.23
C ARG A 17 6.77 -12.34 -16.20
N GLY A 18 8.03 -12.71 -15.98
CA GLY A 18 9.15 -12.11 -16.70
C GLY A 18 9.24 -10.59 -16.54
N GLN A 19 8.83 -10.06 -15.37
CA GLN A 19 8.85 -8.63 -15.07
C GLN A 19 10.00 -8.26 -14.16
N HIS A 20 10.52 -7.06 -14.34
CA HIS A 20 11.61 -6.51 -13.56
C HIS A 20 11.14 -5.36 -12.64
N LEU A 21 11.73 -5.31 -11.45
CA LEU A 21 11.47 -4.32 -10.41
C LEU A 21 12.64 -3.35 -10.26
N ALA A 22 12.30 -2.07 -10.14
CA ALA A 22 13.18 -0.99 -9.70
C ALA A 22 12.57 -0.20 -8.54
N VAL A 23 13.40 0.34 -7.65
CA VAL A 23 12.93 1.07 -6.46
C VAL A 23 13.58 2.46 -6.35
N ALA A 24 12.78 3.51 -6.12
CA ALA A 24 13.24 4.84 -5.76
C ALA A 24 13.01 5.12 -4.27
N GLU A 25 14.10 5.17 -3.48
CA GLU A 25 14.01 5.35 -2.03
C GLU A 25 14.42 6.76 -1.61
N SER A 26 13.65 7.39 -0.72
CA SER A 26 14.07 8.59 0.00
C SER A 26 14.17 8.28 1.48
N CYS A 27 13.08 8.38 2.25
CA CYS A 27 13.16 8.27 3.71
C CYS A 27 13.54 6.87 4.24
N THR A 28 13.30 5.81 3.45
CA THR A 28 13.69 4.42 3.77
C THR A 28 15.20 4.17 3.56
N GLY A 29 15.86 4.97 2.73
CA GLY A 29 17.32 5.01 2.62
C GLY A 29 17.97 3.68 2.23
N GLY A 30 17.35 2.90 1.35
CA GLY A 30 17.88 1.62 0.87
C GLY A 30 17.28 0.39 1.57
N LEU A 31 16.37 0.58 2.54
CA LEU A 31 15.81 -0.51 3.33
C LEU A 31 14.93 -1.45 2.50
N ILE A 32 14.17 -0.94 1.53
CA ILE A 32 13.34 -1.78 0.66
C ILE A 32 14.25 -2.67 -0.20
N SER A 33 15.27 -2.05 -0.79
CA SER A 33 16.30 -2.73 -1.58
C SER A 33 17.00 -3.80 -0.74
N HIS A 34 17.41 -3.47 0.48
CA HIS A 34 18.06 -4.39 1.41
C HIS A 34 17.21 -5.65 1.63
N ARG A 35 15.91 -5.47 1.92
CA ARG A 35 14.98 -6.59 2.13
C ARG A 35 14.82 -7.46 0.89
N ILE A 36 14.64 -6.86 -0.29
CA ILE A 36 14.55 -7.60 -1.56
C ILE A 36 15.83 -8.41 -1.81
N THR A 37 17.00 -7.81 -1.63
CA THR A 37 18.29 -8.49 -1.89
C THR A 37 18.62 -9.61 -0.90
N ASN A 38 17.91 -9.70 0.23
CA ASN A 38 18.04 -10.82 1.16
C ASN A 38 17.35 -12.10 0.63
N VAL A 39 16.53 -12.01 -0.43
CA VAL A 39 15.93 -13.16 -1.11
C VAL A 39 16.94 -13.75 -2.10
N PRO A 40 17.32 -15.05 -1.97
CA PRO A 40 18.14 -15.73 -2.96
C PRO A 40 17.49 -15.70 -4.35
N GLY A 41 18.27 -15.42 -5.40
CA GLY A 41 17.77 -15.29 -6.77
C GLY A 41 17.16 -13.92 -7.09
N SER A 42 17.22 -12.94 -6.17
CA SER A 42 16.72 -11.57 -6.43
C SER A 42 17.30 -10.91 -7.68
N SER A 43 18.50 -11.31 -8.12
CA SER A 43 19.09 -10.86 -9.39
C SER A 43 18.27 -11.19 -10.64
N GLU A 44 17.32 -12.13 -10.57
CA GLU A 44 16.47 -12.50 -11.71
C GLU A 44 15.36 -11.48 -11.98
N TYR A 45 14.92 -10.73 -10.98
CA TYR A 45 13.79 -9.80 -11.09
C TYR A 45 14.09 -8.39 -10.60
N TYR A 46 15.12 -8.17 -9.78
CA TYR A 46 15.42 -6.87 -9.20
C TYR A 46 16.61 -6.20 -9.89
N LEU A 47 16.37 -5.09 -10.59
CA LEU A 47 17.41 -4.38 -11.36
C LEU A 47 18.24 -3.44 -10.49
N GLY A 48 17.67 -2.96 -9.39
CA GLY A 48 18.34 -2.07 -8.45
C GLY A 48 17.46 -0.92 -8.00
N SER A 49 18.12 0.05 -7.36
CA SER A 49 17.45 1.22 -6.81
C SER A 49 18.25 2.50 -6.96
N ILE A 50 17.52 3.61 -6.84
CA ILE A 50 18.06 4.95 -6.70
C ILE A 50 17.63 5.49 -5.35
N THR A 51 18.59 5.73 -4.45
CA THR A 51 18.32 6.41 -3.18
C THR A 51 18.38 7.93 -3.37
N ALA A 52 17.25 8.53 -3.74
CA ALA A 52 17.12 9.96 -4.02
C ALA A 52 16.68 10.75 -2.78
N TYR A 53 17.58 10.92 -1.81
CA TYR A 53 17.25 11.64 -0.56
C TYR A 53 17.08 13.15 -0.77
N ALA A 54 17.98 13.79 -1.53
CA ALA A 54 17.93 15.21 -1.83
C ALA A 54 17.06 15.52 -3.06
N ASN A 55 16.55 16.75 -3.16
CA ASN A 55 15.68 17.16 -4.28
C ASN A 55 16.44 17.14 -5.60
N GLU A 56 17.69 17.56 -5.60
CA GLU A 56 18.56 17.60 -6.76
C GLU A 56 18.81 16.20 -7.33
N VAL A 57 18.79 15.16 -6.47
CA VAL A 57 18.89 13.75 -6.90
C VAL A 57 17.57 13.27 -7.49
N LYS A 58 16.43 13.69 -6.93
CA LYS A 58 15.10 13.40 -7.49
C LYS A 58 14.96 14.01 -8.88
N GLU A 59 15.39 15.25 -9.07
CA GLU A 59 15.38 15.91 -10.37
C GLU A 59 16.37 15.26 -11.35
N GLY A 60 17.63 15.09 -10.92
CA GLY A 60 18.70 14.67 -11.82
C GLY A 60 18.67 13.20 -12.24
N LEU A 61 18.29 12.29 -11.34
CA LEU A 61 18.31 10.84 -11.61
C LEU A 61 16.92 10.25 -11.86
N LEU A 62 15.87 10.84 -11.30
CA LEU A 62 14.51 10.34 -11.42
C LEU A 62 13.63 11.25 -12.29
N GLY A 63 14.14 12.37 -12.80
CA GLY A 63 13.37 13.25 -13.66
C GLY A 63 12.16 13.91 -12.99
N VAL A 64 12.13 13.95 -11.66
CA VAL A 64 11.08 14.68 -10.92
C VAL A 64 11.15 16.14 -11.32
N SER A 65 10.01 16.72 -11.70
CA SER A 65 9.97 18.09 -12.19
C SER A 65 10.19 19.07 -11.04
N ARG A 66 10.95 20.12 -11.32
CA ARG A 66 11.14 21.24 -10.39
C ARG A 66 9.81 21.86 -9.96
N ASP A 67 8.90 22.02 -10.92
CA ASP A 67 7.54 22.53 -10.70
C ASP A 67 6.77 21.68 -9.67
N THR A 68 6.88 20.35 -9.74
CA THR A 68 6.26 19.43 -8.78
C THR A 68 6.85 19.62 -7.39
N LEU A 69 8.17 19.72 -7.28
CA LEU A 69 8.85 19.95 -6.00
C LEU A 69 8.51 21.31 -5.39
N GLU A 70 8.38 22.36 -6.21
CA GLU A 70 8.03 23.71 -5.74
C GLU A 70 6.56 23.81 -5.31
N LYS A 71 5.62 23.23 -6.07
CA LYS A 71 4.18 23.32 -5.79
C LYS A 71 3.71 22.35 -4.72
N HIS A 72 4.19 21.10 -4.77
CA HIS A 72 3.69 20.02 -3.94
C HIS A 72 4.68 19.61 -2.85
N GLY A 73 5.98 19.93 -3.00
CA GLY A 73 7.04 19.51 -2.09
C GLY A 73 7.48 18.06 -2.30
N SER A 74 8.64 17.70 -1.75
CA SER A 74 9.25 16.37 -1.92
C SER A 74 8.48 15.21 -1.29
N VAL A 75 7.56 15.50 -0.38
CA VAL A 75 6.66 14.53 0.27
C VAL A 75 5.25 14.84 -0.16
N SER A 76 4.86 14.29 -1.31
CA SER A 76 3.57 14.49 -1.97
C SER A 76 3.24 13.31 -2.88
N ARG A 77 1.98 13.23 -3.32
CA ARG A 77 1.52 12.20 -4.28
C ARG A 77 2.27 12.33 -5.60
N GLU A 78 2.40 13.55 -6.10
CA GLU A 78 2.98 13.91 -7.38
C GLU A 78 4.46 13.55 -7.43
N THR A 79 5.21 13.88 -6.38
CA THR A 79 6.64 13.57 -6.30
C THR A 79 6.88 12.06 -6.32
N VAL A 80 6.12 11.27 -5.55
CA VAL A 80 6.36 9.82 -5.54
C VAL A 80 5.97 9.15 -6.86
N LEU A 81 4.95 9.63 -7.56
CA LEU A 81 4.59 9.12 -8.88
C LEU A 81 5.69 9.41 -9.89
N GLU A 82 6.19 10.65 -9.94
CA GLU A 82 7.31 11.00 -10.80
C GLU A 82 8.58 10.20 -10.45
N MET A 83 8.85 9.98 -9.16
CA MET A 83 9.96 9.12 -8.73
C MET A 83 9.80 7.67 -9.21
N ALA A 84 8.58 7.12 -9.18
CA ALA A 84 8.31 5.75 -9.61
C ALA A 84 8.44 5.59 -11.13
N HIS A 85 7.90 6.53 -11.91
CA HIS A 85 8.15 6.59 -13.36
C HIS A 85 9.63 6.75 -13.68
N GLY A 86 10.29 7.67 -12.99
CA GLY A 86 11.70 7.98 -13.16
C GLY A 86 12.60 6.76 -12.97
N VAL A 87 12.34 5.94 -11.94
CA VAL A 87 13.17 4.76 -11.68
C VAL A 87 12.92 3.66 -12.71
N CYS A 88 11.67 3.48 -13.18
CA CYS A 88 11.39 2.58 -14.30
C CYS A 88 12.17 2.99 -15.54
N GLN A 89 12.17 4.27 -15.89
CA GLN A 89 12.89 4.78 -17.05
C GLN A 89 14.41 4.65 -16.89
N ALA A 90 14.95 5.03 -15.74
CA ALA A 90 16.38 5.02 -15.48
C ALA A 90 16.97 3.61 -15.49
N LEU A 91 16.22 2.61 -15.01
CA LEU A 91 16.68 1.22 -14.92
C LEU A 91 16.06 0.28 -15.97
N SER A 92 15.21 0.80 -16.86
CA SER A 92 14.45 -0.01 -17.83
C SER A 92 13.65 -1.14 -17.17
N ALA A 93 12.97 -0.83 -16.06
CA ALA A 93 12.15 -1.78 -15.30
C ALA A 93 10.68 -1.74 -15.71
N ASP A 94 9.98 -2.87 -15.53
CA ASP A 94 8.54 -3.01 -15.78
C ASP A 94 7.70 -2.46 -14.63
N CYS A 95 8.23 -2.54 -13.41
CA CYS A 95 7.60 -2.13 -12.16
C CYS A 95 8.50 -1.17 -11.38
N GLY A 96 7.95 -0.04 -10.96
CA GLY A 96 8.63 1.00 -10.20
C GLY A 96 7.91 1.25 -8.89
N VAL A 97 8.62 1.08 -7.78
CA VAL A 97 8.13 1.45 -6.45
C VAL A 97 8.90 2.66 -5.95
N SER A 98 8.22 3.64 -5.37
CA SER A 98 8.91 4.79 -4.77
C SER A 98 8.37 5.14 -3.39
N VAL A 99 9.25 5.70 -2.55
CA VAL A 99 8.89 6.14 -1.19
C VAL A 99 9.52 7.48 -0.85
N SER A 100 8.69 8.45 -0.43
CA SER A 100 9.15 9.74 0.08
C SER A 100 8.35 10.17 1.30
N GLY A 101 9.04 10.63 2.35
CA GLY A 101 8.40 10.89 3.64
C GLY A 101 9.27 11.58 4.68
N ILE A 102 8.67 11.90 5.81
CA ILE A 102 9.28 12.60 6.94
C ILE A 102 9.43 11.61 8.09
N ALA A 103 10.58 10.92 8.16
CA ALA A 103 10.83 9.93 9.21
C ALA A 103 11.12 10.56 10.59
N GLY A 104 11.28 11.87 10.70
CA GLY A 104 11.54 12.53 11.99
C GLY A 104 12.97 12.36 12.52
N PRO A 105 13.28 12.83 13.74
CA PRO A 105 12.36 13.47 14.67
C PRO A 105 12.00 14.91 14.28
N ALA A 106 12.74 15.52 13.34
CA ALA A 106 12.49 16.86 12.81
C ALA A 106 11.97 16.82 11.35
N GLY A 107 11.65 17.99 10.80
CA GLY A 107 11.24 18.15 9.40
C GLY A 107 9.73 18.08 9.15
N GLY A 108 8.94 17.86 10.21
CA GLY A 108 7.48 17.96 10.13
C GLY A 108 6.99 19.40 10.22
N THR A 109 5.86 19.68 9.58
CA THR A 109 5.05 20.89 9.72
C THR A 109 3.63 20.50 10.18
N PRO A 110 2.77 21.46 10.58
CA PRO A 110 1.37 21.15 10.89
C PRO A 110 0.65 20.42 9.75
N ASP A 111 0.91 20.80 8.49
CA ASP A 111 0.27 20.20 7.31
C ASP A 111 0.95 18.89 6.87
N LYS A 112 2.25 18.76 7.16
CA LYS A 112 3.06 17.59 6.81
C LYS A 112 3.80 17.08 8.05
N PRO A 113 3.11 16.35 8.95
CA PRO A 113 3.70 15.96 10.23
C PRO A 113 4.81 14.91 10.04
N VAL A 114 5.65 14.77 11.08
CA VAL A 114 6.53 13.61 11.21
C VAL A 114 5.69 12.33 11.14
N GLY A 115 6.18 11.33 10.41
CA GLY A 115 5.47 10.09 10.10
C GLY A 115 4.72 10.14 8.78
N LEU A 116 4.54 11.31 8.15
CA LEU A 116 3.94 11.40 6.82
C LEU A 116 4.84 10.74 5.77
N VAL A 117 4.31 9.74 5.07
CA VAL A 117 5.00 9.05 3.98
C VAL A 117 4.02 8.85 2.82
N TRP A 118 4.51 9.10 1.61
CA TRP A 118 3.86 8.70 0.37
C TRP A 118 4.63 7.55 -0.27
N ILE A 119 3.88 6.60 -0.82
CA ILE A 119 4.40 5.43 -1.51
C ILE A 119 3.69 5.32 -2.85
N ALA A 120 4.41 5.10 -3.94
CA ALA A 120 3.85 4.87 -5.27
C ALA A 120 4.27 3.53 -5.86
N LEU A 121 3.40 2.99 -6.70
CA LEU A 121 3.66 1.85 -7.58
C LEU A 121 3.22 2.27 -8.98
N VAL A 122 4.13 2.10 -9.94
CA VAL A 122 3.90 2.31 -11.35
C VAL A 122 4.27 1.04 -12.09
N THR A 123 3.42 0.63 -13.02
CA THR A 123 3.70 -0.40 -14.03
C THR A 123 3.25 0.13 -15.39
N GLY A 124 3.44 -0.67 -16.46
CA GLY A 124 3.00 -0.27 -17.80
C GLY A 124 1.49 0.00 -17.96
N ASN A 125 0.64 -0.51 -17.06
CA ASN A 125 -0.81 -0.39 -17.13
C ASN A 125 -1.49 0.02 -15.81
N HIS A 126 -0.72 0.22 -14.74
CA HIS A 126 -1.24 0.58 -13.42
C HIS A 126 -0.41 1.69 -12.81
N GLU A 127 -1.08 2.60 -12.12
CA GLU A 127 -0.45 3.63 -11.33
C GLU A 127 -1.28 3.86 -10.07
N GLU A 128 -0.64 3.78 -8.92
CA GLU A 128 -1.25 4.20 -7.67
C GLU A 128 -0.25 4.86 -6.72
N ALA A 129 -0.75 5.74 -5.86
CA ALA A 129 0.02 6.35 -4.80
C ALA A 129 -0.82 6.42 -3.52
N ARG A 130 -0.26 5.95 -2.41
CA ARG A 130 -0.93 5.87 -1.11
C ARG A 130 -0.22 6.75 -0.08
N ARG A 131 -1.02 7.38 0.78
CA ARG A 131 -0.57 8.28 1.84
C ARG A 131 -0.69 7.60 3.20
N PHE A 132 0.36 7.72 3.99
CA PHE A 132 0.44 7.16 5.34
C PHE A 132 0.89 8.20 6.35
N ILE A 133 0.44 8.06 7.60
CA ILE A 133 0.98 8.81 8.75
C ILE A 133 1.34 7.78 9.81
N TRP A 134 2.60 7.39 9.83
CA TRP A 134 3.13 6.42 10.78
C TRP A 134 3.39 7.03 12.15
N GLN A 135 3.27 6.19 13.18
CA GLN A 135 3.70 6.52 14.53
C GLN A 135 5.00 5.79 14.85
N GLY A 136 5.75 6.32 15.81
CA GLY A 136 7.01 5.75 16.26
C GLY A 136 8.19 6.65 15.96
N ASP A 137 9.39 6.13 16.25
CA ASP A 137 10.63 6.82 15.95
C ASP A 137 11.02 6.67 14.47
N ARG A 138 12.15 7.27 14.11
CA ARG A 138 12.68 7.24 12.75
C ARG A 138 12.81 5.82 12.20
N LEU A 139 13.28 4.86 13.00
CA LEU A 139 13.50 3.50 12.53
C LEU A 139 12.16 2.79 12.31
N ALA A 140 11.23 2.90 13.25
CA ALA A 140 9.89 2.34 13.10
C ALA A 140 9.16 2.91 11.86
N ILE A 141 9.26 4.22 11.62
CA ILE A 141 8.65 4.86 10.43
C ILE A 141 9.25 4.29 9.14
N LYS A 142 10.58 4.07 9.10
CA LYS A 142 11.25 3.47 7.95
C LYS A 142 10.76 2.03 7.70
N GLU A 143 10.71 1.21 8.75
CA GLU A 143 10.26 -0.19 8.66
C GLU A 143 8.81 -0.28 8.18
N HIS A 144 7.89 0.47 8.78
CA HIS A 144 6.49 0.49 8.34
C HIS A 144 6.34 0.93 6.88
N SER A 145 7.16 1.89 6.44
CA SER A 145 7.13 2.36 5.05
C SER A 145 7.67 1.32 4.07
N ALA A 146 8.73 0.60 4.44
CA ALA A 146 9.28 -0.46 3.62
C ALA A 146 8.31 -1.65 3.51
N GLU A 147 7.69 -2.04 4.62
CA GLU A 147 6.64 -3.07 4.64
C GLU A 147 5.46 -2.69 3.74
N ALA A 148 4.92 -1.48 3.89
CA ALA A 148 3.79 -1.02 3.10
C ALA A 148 4.11 -0.95 1.59
N ALA A 149 5.34 -0.59 1.22
CA ALA A 149 5.78 -0.59 -0.17
C ALA A 149 5.83 -2.00 -0.78
N LEU A 150 6.40 -2.96 -0.05
CA LEU A 150 6.44 -4.36 -0.46
C LEU A 150 5.04 -4.97 -0.53
N GLN A 151 4.20 -4.69 0.47
CA GLN A 151 2.81 -5.15 0.47
C GLN A 151 2.05 -4.62 -0.74
N MET A 152 2.17 -3.33 -1.05
CA MET A 152 1.49 -2.72 -2.20
C MET A 152 1.90 -3.37 -3.54
N LEU A 153 3.17 -3.71 -3.69
CA LEU A 153 3.65 -4.47 -4.86
C LEU A 153 3.08 -5.90 -4.87
N ALA A 154 3.11 -6.60 -3.74
CA ALA A 154 2.54 -7.95 -3.63
C ALA A 154 1.05 -7.96 -3.95
N ASP A 155 0.27 -7.00 -3.43
CA ASP A 155 -1.16 -6.86 -3.70
C ASP A 155 -1.45 -6.75 -5.21
N TYR A 156 -0.68 -5.89 -5.90
CA TYR A 156 -0.79 -5.70 -7.34
C TYR A 156 -0.46 -6.98 -8.09
N LEU A 157 0.64 -7.65 -7.73
CA LEU A 157 1.08 -8.89 -8.36
C LEU A 157 0.12 -10.05 -8.07
N VAL A 158 -0.60 -10.07 -6.95
CA VAL A 158 -1.62 -11.10 -6.71
C VAL A 158 -2.89 -10.77 -7.51
N GLY A 159 -3.34 -9.52 -7.49
CA GLY A 159 -4.53 -9.08 -8.24
C GLY A 159 -4.39 -9.25 -9.75
N ALA A 160 -3.20 -9.00 -10.29
CA ALA A 160 -2.92 -9.23 -11.71
C ALA A 160 -2.81 -10.74 -12.06
N SER A 161 -2.62 -11.64 -11.08
CA SER A 161 -2.54 -13.10 -11.36
C SER A 161 -3.94 -13.66 -11.60
N SER A 162 -4.94 -13.17 -10.86
CA SER A 162 -6.33 -13.55 -11.08
C SER A 162 -6.85 -13.14 -12.46
N ASP A 163 -6.34 -12.05 -13.04
CA ASP A 163 -6.70 -11.62 -14.39
C ASP A 163 -6.07 -12.49 -15.49
N LEU A 164 -4.89 -13.08 -15.22
CA LEU A 164 -4.25 -14.05 -16.12
C LEU A 164 -4.94 -15.42 -16.07
N ASP A 165 -5.37 -15.86 -14.87
CA ASP A 165 -6.06 -17.14 -14.67
C ASP A 165 -7.53 -17.10 -15.16
N SER A 166 -8.20 -15.94 -15.07
CA SER A 166 -9.60 -15.78 -15.48
C SER A 166 -9.83 -15.84 -17.00
N ASN A 167 -8.78 -15.73 -17.81
CA ASN A 167 -8.85 -16.00 -19.26
C ASN A 167 -8.83 -17.51 -19.59
N GLN A 168 -8.80 -18.39 -18.60
CA GLN A 168 -9.00 -19.83 -18.75
C GLN A 168 -9.94 -20.41 -17.68
N SER A 169 -11.22 -20.05 -17.68
CA SER A 169 -12.30 -20.98 -17.29
C SER A 169 -13.66 -20.30 -17.34
N GLY A 170 -14.46 -20.66 -18.32
CA GLY A 170 -15.91 -20.50 -18.22
C GLY A 170 -16.44 -21.52 -17.22
N GLN A 171 -16.92 -21.06 -16.06
CA GLN A 171 -17.97 -21.73 -15.30
C GLN A 171 -18.66 -20.76 -14.33
N SER A 172 -19.99 -20.78 -14.38
CA SER A 172 -20.94 -19.91 -13.67
C SER A 172 -20.84 -20.00 -12.14
N ILE A 173 -20.91 -18.84 -11.46
CA ILE A 173 -20.92 -18.71 -10.00
C ILE A 173 -22.36 -18.80 -9.45
N PRO A 174 -22.65 -19.63 -8.43
CA PRO A 174 -23.93 -19.61 -7.72
C PRO A 174 -24.10 -18.35 -6.87
N ALA A 175 -25.31 -17.79 -6.87
CA ALA A 175 -25.72 -16.65 -6.07
C ALA A 175 -25.89 -17.06 -4.59
N ASP A 176 -24.95 -16.63 -3.73
CA ASP A 176 -25.11 -16.48 -2.26
C ASP A 176 -23.90 -15.70 -1.65
N ALA A 177 -23.33 -14.75 -2.40
CA ALA A 177 -22.16 -14.01 -1.95
C ALA A 177 -22.54 -12.88 -0.97
N GLU A 178 -22.08 -12.96 0.28
CA GLU A 178 -21.93 -11.79 1.15
C GLU A 178 -21.23 -10.67 0.36
N GLN A 179 -21.97 -9.62 -0.04
CA GLN A 179 -21.41 -8.54 -0.85
C GLN A 179 -20.42 -7.73 0.00
N LEU A 180 -19.13 -7.97 -0.25
CA LEU A 180 -18.03 -7.17 0.25
C LEU A 180 -17.88 -5.93 -0.64
N LEU A 181 -18.04 -4.75 -0.04
CA LEU A 181 -17.95 -3.48 -0.77
C LEU A 181 -16.63 -2.81 -0.44
N LEU A 182 -15.82 -2.52 -1.47
CA LEU A 182 -14.56 -1.79 -1.33
C LEU A 182 -14.83 -0.37 -0.81
N VAL A 183 -14.06 0.07 0.19
CA VAL A 183 -14.18 1.40 0.79
C VAL A 183 -12.81 2.04 1.00
N GLU A 184 -12.76 3.36 0.91
CA GLU A 184 -11.58 4.12 1.35
C GLU A 184 -11.59 4.25 2.86
N VAL A 185 -10.45 3.97 3.50
CA VAL A 185 -10.33 3.97 4.96
C VAL A 185 -9.05 4.68 5.36
N THR A 186 -9.18 5.61 6.30
CA THR A 186 -8.02 6.09 7.08
C THR A 186 -7.86 5.16 8.28
N ALA A 187 -6.75 4.42 8.35
CA ALA A 187 -6.46 3.49 9.43
C ALA A 187 -5.06 3.71 10.03
N ARG A 188 -4.91 3.34 11.30
CA ARG A 188 -3.62 3.15 11.95
C ARG A 188 -3.27 1.67 11.94
N PHE A 189 -1.98 1.38 12.01
CA PHE A 189 -1.48 0.01 12.15
C PHE A 189 -0.53 -0.04 13.33
N ASP A 190 -0.57 -1.12 14.10
CA ASP A 190 0.47 -1.39 15.08
C ASP A 190 1.67 -2.12 14.44
N ILE A 191 2.71 -2.33 15.23
CA ILE A 191 3.94 -3.00 14.82
C ILE A 191 3.76 -4.46 14.39
N GLN A 192 2.58 -5.05 14.63
CA GLN A 192 2.23 -6.42 14.23
C GLN A 192 1.34 -6.40 12.97
N GLY A 193 1.17 -5.25 12.32
CA GLY A 193 0.33 -5.11 11.14
C GLY A 193 -1.17 -5.17 11.45
N ARG A 194 -1.56 -5.03 12.73
CA ARG A 194 -2.97 -5.04 13.10
C ARG A 194 -3.60 -3.71 12.75
N ALA A 195 -4.74 -3.76 12.06
CA ALA A 195 -5.41 -2.57 11.55
C ALA A 195 -6.33 -1.90 12.60
N PHE A 196 -6.36 -0.57 12.61
CA PHE A 196 -7.19 0.27 13.50
C PHE A 196 -7.84 1.38 12.66
N PRO A 197 -9.02 1.11 12.07
CA PRO A 197 -9.70 2.07 11.21
C PRO A 197 -10.19 3.27 12.02
N GLN A 198 -10.08 4.46 11.45
CA GLN A 198 -10.46 5.74 12.07
C GLN A 198 -11.66 6.37 11.38
N ASN A 199 -11.62 6.42 10.05
CA ASN A 199 -12.71 6.92 9.21
C ASN A 199 -12.82 6.06 7.96
N PHE A 200 -14.02 5.95 7.40
CA PHE A 200 -14.21 5.34 6.09
C PHE A 200 -15.27 6.08 5.28
N THR A 201 -15.19 6.02 3.96
CA THR A 201 -16.20 6.60 3.06
C THR A 201 -16.98 5.48 2.38
N TRP A 202 -18.30 5.51 2.52
CA TRP A 202 -19.23 4.56 1.92
C TRP A 202 -20.46 5.28 1.37
N GLU A 203 -20.85 4.96 0.13
CA GLU A 203 -21.96 5.61 -0.60
C GLU A 203 -21.89 7.16 -0.59
N GLY A 204 -20.68 7.71 -0.68
CA GLY A 204 -20.44 9.17 -0.68
C GLY A 204 -20.53 9.83 0.70
N ILE A 205 -20.73 9.07 1.77
CA ILE A 205 -20.79 9.55 3.15
C ILE A 205 -19.53 9.10 3.89
N THR A 206 -18.83 10.03 4.55
CA THR A 206 -17.70 9.72 5.42
C THR A 206 -18.19 9.47 6.84
N TYR A 207 -17.92 8.28 7.35
CA TYR A 207 -18.22 7.84 8.71
C TYR A 207 -16.97 7.94 9.58
N ARG A 208 -17.12 8.60 10.73
CA ARG A 208 -16.10 8.60 11.78
C ARG A 208 -16.36 7.44 12.73
N ILE A 209 -15.34 6.61 12.94
CA ILE A 209 -15.42 5.48 13.86
C ILE A 209 -15.25 6.00 15.28
N SER A 210 -16.26 5.75 16.12
CA SER A 210 -16.30 6.17 17.52
C SER A 210 -15.73 5.09 18.44
N SER A 211 -15.92 3.81 18.11
CA SER A 211 -15.33 2.68 18.81
C SER A 211 -15.16 1.46 17.90
N SER A 212 -14.28 0.54 18.30
CA SER A 212 -14.14 -0.77 17.67
C SER A 212 -14.38 -1.89 18.68
N GLY A 213 -15.16 -2.89 18.28
CA GLY A 213 -15.53 -4.04 19.10
C GLY A 213 -14.75 -5.30 18.72
N ARG A 214 -15.50 -6.40 18.51
CA ARG A 214 -14.96 -7.72 18.23
C ARG A 214 -14.06 -7.71 16.99
N ARG A 215 -12.95 -8.43 17.09
CA ARG A 215 -12.00 -8.68 16.02
C ARG A 215 -11.77 -10.17 15.85
N TRP A 216 -11.57 -10.62 14.63
CA TRP A 216 -11.19 -11.98 14.30
C TRP A 216 -10.49 -12.00 12.95
N GLU A 217 -9.89 -13.13 12.61
CA GLU A 217 -9.21 -13.32 11.33
C GLU A 217 -9.77 -14.56 10.66
N ASP A 218 -9.97 -14.49 9.35
CA ASP A 218 -10.29 -15.62 8.50
C ASP A 218 -9.54 -15.52 7.16
N THR A 219 -9.90 -16.36 6.19
CA THR A 219 -9.27 -16.39 4.87
C THR A 219 -9.46 -15.12 4.04
N LYS A 220 -10.42 -14.25 4.40
CA LYS A 220 -10.70 -12.96 3.75
C LYS A 220 -9.90 -11.80 4.35
N GLY A 221 -9.46 -11.91 5.60
CA GLY A 221 -8.57 -10.93 6.25
C GLY A 221 -8.81 -10.73 7.74
N GLN A 222 -8.42 -9.55 8.23
CA GLN A 222 -8.69 -9.08 9.59
C GLN A 222 -10.06 -8.42 9.64
N HIS A 223 -11.00 -9.05 10.35
CA HIS A 223 -12.33 -8.51 10.58
C HIS A 223 -12.34 -7.63 11.82
N ILE A 224 -13.12 -6.55 11.75
CA ILE A 224 -13.34 -5.64 12.85
C ILE A 224 -14.76 -5.09 12.81
N LEU A 225 -15.49 -5.26 13.91
CA LEU A 225 -16.73 -4.52 14.12
C LEU A 225 -16.38 -3.10 14.54
N VAL A 226 -16.91 -2.12 13.81
CA VAL A 226 -16.76 -0.69 14.12
C VAL A 226 -18.12 -0.08 14.34
N MET A 227 -18.20 0.84 15.30
CA MET A 227 -19.38 1.66 15.52
C MET A 227 -19.06 3.09 15.06
N GLU A 228 -19.93 3.68 14.26
CA GLU A 228 -19.82 5.09 13.89
C GLU A 228 -20.44 6.01 14.98
N ALA A 229 -20.21 7.31 14.88
CA ALA A 229 -20.61 8.28 15.91
C ALA A 229 -22.13 8.38 16.19
N GLY A 230 -22.97 8.10 15.20
CA GLY A 230 -24.43 8.02 15.26
C GLY A 230 -24.99 6.65 15.67
N GLY A 231 -24.13 5.69 16.03
CA GLY A 231 -24.53 4.39 16.58
C GLY A 231 -24.72 3.25 15.57
N LYS A 232 -24.55 3.48 14.26
CA LYS A 232 -24.56 2.38 13.28
C LYS A 232 -23.32 1.50 13.44
N VAL A 233 -23.50 0.19 13.24
CA VAL A 233 -22.43 -0.81 13.34
C VAL A 233 -22.11 -1.33 11.94
N PHE A 234 -20.83 -1.41 11.62
CA PHE A 234 -20.32 -1.98 10.38
C PHE A 234 -19.34 -3.11 10.69
N GLU A 235 -19.39 -4.17 9.89
CA GLU A 235 -18.30 -5.13 9.81
C GLU A 235 -17.35 -4.67 8.71
N MET A 236 -16.13 -4.30 9.11
CA MET A 236 -15.04 -3.98 8.21
C MET A 236 -14.08 -5.16 8.12
N ILE A 237 -13.53 -5.36 6.94
CA ILE A 237 -12.53 -6.38 6.67
C ILE A 237 -11.34 -5.66 6.07
N PHE A 238 -10.22 -5.68 6.78
CA PHE A 238 -8.94 -5.32 6.22
C PHE A 238 -8.30 -6.58 5.65
N SER A 239 -8.08 -6.63 4.35
CA SER A 239 -7.33 -7.72 3.71
C SER A 239 -5.84 -7.36 3.74
N PRO A 240 -5.00 -8.03 4.55
CA PRO A 240 -3.57 -7.70 4.59
C PRO A 240 -2.91 -7.93 3.23
N ALA A 241 -3.35 -8.98 2.52
CA ALA A 241 -2.82 -9.38 1.22
C ALA A 241 -3.26 -8.50 0.03
N SER A 242 -4.17 -7.55 0.23
CA SER A 242 -4.52 -6.54 -0.78
C SER A 242 -4.44 -5.10 -0.27
N TYR A 243 -4.10 -4.94 1.02
CA TYR A 243 -4.23 -3.72 1.83
C TYR A 243 -5.54 -2.93 1.62
N ARG A 244 -6.58 -3.61 1.14
CA ARG A 244 -7.88 -3.03 0.86
C ARG A 244 -8.81 -3.23 2.04
N TRP A 245 -9.73 -2.29 2.16
CA TRP A 245 -10.78 -2.34 3.14
C TRP A 245 -12.10 -2.61 2.47
N TYR A 246 -12.83 -3.54 3.06
CA TYR A 246 -14.17 -3.88 2.65
C TYR A 246 -15.13 -3.63 3.81
N VAL A 247 -16.34 -3.22 3.50
CA VAL A 247 -17.46 -3.17 4.44
C VAL A 247 -18.49 -4.19 3.99
N LYS A 248 -19.01 -4.98 4.93
CA LYS A 248 -20.25 -5.72 4.67
C LYS A 248 -21.42 -4.75 4.69
N ARG A 249 -22.33 -4.89 3.73
CA ARG A 249 -23.56 -4.10 3.69
C ARG A 249 -24.28 -4.24 5.04
N PRO A 250 -24.68 -3.14 5.71
CA PRO A 250 -25.48 -3.22 6.93
C PRO A 250 -26.76 -4.00 6.61
N ILE A 251 -27.08 -5.01 7.42
CA ILE A 251 -28.39 -5.66 7.33
C ILE A 251 -29.39 -4.60 7.79
N GLU A 252 -30.19 -4.06 6.87
CA GLU A 252 -31.33 -3.20 7.22
C GLU A 252 -32.19 -3.95 8.24
N ASP A 253 -32.62 -3.22 9.28
CA ASP A 253 -33.34 -3.72 10.45
C ASP A 253 -34.22 -4.93 10.10
N ARG A 254 -33.85 -6.11 10.64
CA ARG A 254 -34.86 -7.14 10.87
C ARG A 254 -35.82 -6.52 11.87
N HIS A 255 -36.94 -5.98 11.39
CA HIS A 255 -38.13 -5.81 12.19
C HIS A 255 -38.39 -7.16 12.88
N ILE A 256 -38.12 -7.20 14.18
CA ILE A 256 -38.65 -8.24 15.05
C ILE A 256 -40.15 -7.95 15.09
N ALA A 257 -40.90 -8.65 14.25
CA ALA A 257 -42.33 -8.84 14.39
C ALA A 257 -42.56 -10.12 15.21
#